data_AF-A0A6N6P6X1-F1
#
_entry.id   AF-A0A6N6P6X1-F1
#
_cell.length_a   1.000
_cell.length_b   1.000
_cell.length_c   1.000
_cell.angle_alpha   90.00
_cell.angle_beta   90.00
_cell.angle_gamma   90.00
#
_symmetry.space_group_name_H-M   'P 1'
#
loop_
_entity.id
_entity.type
_entity.pdbx_description
1 polymer ?
#
loop_
_entity_poly.entity_id
_entity_poly.type
_entity_poly.pdbx_seq_one_letter_code
_entity_poly.pdbx_strand_id
1 'polypeptide(L)' 'MKDPDGKEYLGVREQQVTLGKTRGDQVGVLKGLKPGDRIATSGIFKLRQGGAVKINNSVQPGNNPAPKPIDS' A
#
# COMPACT_ATOMS: atom_id res chain seq x y z
N MET A 1 11.49 -2.18 -12.35
CA MET A 1 11.52 -3.49 -13.04
C MET A 1 11.68 -3.24 -14.53
N LYS A 2 12.03 -4.24 -15.33
CA LYS A 2 12.21 -4.08 -16.79
C LYS A 2 11.21 -4.94 -17.54
N ASP A 3 10.63 -4.40 -18.60
CA ASP A 3 9.76 -5.14 -19.51
C ASP A 3 10.59 -6.00 -20.49
N PRO A 4 9.95 -6.85 -21.33
CA PRO A 4 10.67 -7.66 -22.31
C PRO A 4 11.53 -6.86 -23.30
N ASP A 5 11.19 -5.59 -23.55
CA ASP A 5 11.94 -4.68 -24.42
C ASP A 5 13.07 -3.94 -23.66
N GLY A 6 13.25 -4.24 -22.37
CA GLY A 6 14.26 -3.67 -21.51
C GLY A 6 13.93 -2.28 -20.94
N LYS A 7 12.73 -1.73 -21.19
CA LYS A 7 12.36 -0.42 -20.65
C LYS A 7 12.00 -0.54 -19.17
N GLU A 8 12.39 0.47 -18.41
CA GLU A 8 12.11 0.51 -16.99
C GLU A 8 10.66 0.90 -16.71
N TYR A 9 10.06 0.21 -15.74
CA TYR A 9 8.74 0.53 -15.22
C TYR A 9 8.69 0.38 -13.69
N LEU A 10 7.72 1.06 -13.09
CA LEU A 10 7.40 0.90 -11.68
C LEU A 10 6.58 -0.38 -11.51
N GLY A 11 7.20 -1.40 -10.92
CA GLY A 11 6.56 -2.68 -10.64
C GLY A 11 6.12 -2.77 -9.18
N VAL A 12 5.06 -3.54 -8.92
CA VAL A 12 4.66 -3.91 -7.56
C VAL A 12 5.17 -5.29 -7.20
N ARG A 13 5.30 -5.53 -5.89
CA ARG A 13 5.50 -6.86 -5.34
C ARG A 13 4.50 -7.08 -4.21
N GLU A 14 4.04 -8.31 -4.07
CA GLU A 14 3.40 -8.75 -2.86
C GLU A 14 4.46 -8.85 -1.75
N GLN A 15 4.11 -8.39 -0.56
CA GLN A 15 4.97 -8.43 0.61
C GLN A 15 4.16 -8.93 1.79
N GLN A 16 4.63 -10.03 2.37
CA GLN A 16 4.05 -10.53 3.61
C GLN A 16 4.52 -9.65 4.78
N VAL A 17 3.57 -9.26 5.63
CA VAL A 17 3.80 -8.39 6.78
C VAL A 17 3.17 -8.98 8.02
N THR A 18 3.66 -8.58 9.19
CA THR A 18 3.00 -8.87 10.48
C THR A 18 2.16 -7.67 10.87
N LEU A 19 0.85 -7.86 10.97
CA LEU A 19 -0.09 -6.83 11.39
C LEU A 19 -0.19 -6.74 12.92
N GLY A 20 -0.56 -5.56 13.41
CA GLY A 20 -0.80 -5.26 14.82
C GLY A 20 -2.24 -4.82 15.06
N LYS A 21 -2.42 -3.94 16.05
CA LYS A 21 -3.74 -3.41 16.43
C LYS A 21 -4.35 -2.53 15.32
N THR A 22 -5.67 -2.52 15.25
CA THR A 22 -6.46 -1.62 14.40
C THR A 22 -6.98 -0.43 15.22
N ARG A 23 -7.06 0.75 14.61
CA ARG A 23 -7.62 1.97 15.20
C ARG A 23 -8.44 2.70 14.13
N GLY A 24 -9.77 2.62 14.19
CA GLY A 24 -10.62 3.07 13.08
C GLY A 24 -10.24 2.33 11.79
N ASP A 25 -9.99 3.08 10.72
CA ASP A 25 -9.56 2.52 9.43
C ASP A 25 -8.04 2.26 9.34
N GLN A 26 -7.29 2.52 10.41
CA GLN A 26 -5.84 2.31 10.45
C GLN A 26 -5.48 0.92 10.96
N VAL A 27 -4.56 0.23 10.29
CA VAL A 27 -3.96 -1.02 10.79
C VAL A 27 -2.47 -0.82 11.05
N GLY A 28 -2.00 -1.24 12.23
CA GLY A 28 -0.58 -1.21 12.53
C GLY A 28 0.18 -2.29 11.75
N VAL A 29 1.35 -1.95 11.22
CA VAL A 29 2.31 -2.92 10.65
C VAL A 29 3.52 -3.02 11.57
N LEU A 30 3.72 -4.20 12.16
CA LEU A 30 4.77 -4.44 13.16
C LEU A 30 6.09 -4.87 12.53
N LYS A 31 6.04 -5.63 11.42
CA LYS A 31 7.21 -6.17 10.71
C LYS A 31 6.93 -6.33 9.22
N GLY A 32 8.00 -6.36 8.42
CA GLY A 32 7.94 -6.66 6.99
C GLY A 32 8.03 -5.45 6.06
N LEU A 33 8.21 -4.23 6.61
CA LEU A 33 8.42 -3.00 5.86
C LEU A 33 9.63 -2.24 6.39
N LYS A 34 10.25 -1.42 5.54
CA LYS A 34 11.33 -0.50 5.88
C LYS A 34 10.87 0.95 5.78
N PRO A 35 11.47 1.89 6.54
CA PRO A 35 11.23 3.31 6.33
C PRO A 35 11.49 3.71 4.87
N GLY A 36 10.56 4.47 4.28
CA GLY A 36 10.62 4.88 2.88
C GLY A 36 9.96 3.91 1.88
N ASP A 37 9.52 2.72 2.31
CA ASP A 37 8.73 1.82 1.46
C ASP A 37 7.40 2.49 1.05
N ARG A 38 7.03 2.32 -0.23
CA ARG A 38 5.75 2.77 -0.78
C ARG A 38 4.78 1.61 -0.88
N ILE A 39 3.58 1.79 -0.34
CA ILE A 39 2.55 0.75 -0.25
C ILE A 39 1.34 1.21 -1.07
N ALA A 40 0.72 0.29 -1.80
CA ALA A 40 -0.55 0.56 -2.46
C ALA A 40 -1.70 0.45 -1.46
N THR A 41 -2.48 1.51 -1.29
CA THR A 41 -3.68 1.53 -0.44
C THR A 41 -4.98 1.28 -1.23
N SER A 42 -4.88 1.11 -2.55
CA SER A 42 -6.04 0.98 -3.44
C SER A 42 -5.70 0.14 -4.67
N GLY A 43 -6.73 -0.41 -5.32
CA GLY A 43 -6.58 -1.18 -6.56
C GLY A 43 -6.10 -2.62 -6.38
N ILE A 44 -6.14 -3.17 -5.16
CA ILE A 44 -5.61 -4.51 -4.83
C ILE A 44 -6.12 -5.62 -5.76
N PHE A 45 -7.38 -5.55 -6.21
CA PHE A 45 -7.96 -6.53 -7.14
C PHE A 45 -7.25 -6.57 -8.51
N LYS A 46 -6.59 -5.48 -8.91
CA LYS A 46 -5.85 -5.36 -10.18
C LYS A 46 -4.35 -5.59 -10.03
N LEU A 47 -3.81 -5.58 -8.80
CA LEU A 47 -2.39 -5.76 -8.57
C LEU A 47 -2.00 -7.24 -8.72
N ARG A 48 -0.85 -7.48 -9.34
CA ARG A 48 -0.23 -8.81 -9.49
C ARG A 48 1.27 -8.65 -9.28
N GLN A 49 1.93 -9.69 -8.78
CA GLN A 49 3.38 -9.72 -8.61
C GLN A 49 4.08 -9.30 -9.92
N GLY A 50 4.94 -8.29 -9.86
CA GLY A 50 5.66 -7.75 -11.01
C GLY A 50 4.83 -6.87 -11.95
N GLY A 51 3.54 -6.65 -11.68
CA GLY A 51 2.67 -5.84 -12.52
C GLY A 51 3.13 -4.38 -12.58
N ALA A 52 3.10 -3.79 -13.78
CA ALA A 52 3.39 -2.38 -13.98
C ALA A 52 2.28 -1.50 -13.42
N VAL A 53 2.64 -0.44 -12.71
CA VAL A 53 1.69 0.48 -12.08
C VAL A 53 2.06 1.95 -12.32
N LYS A 54 1.05 2.80 -12.20
CA LYS A 54 1.21 4.25 -12.10
C LYS A 54 0.75 4.71 -10.73
N ILE A 55 1.48 5.65 -10.13
CA ILE A 55 1.10 6.23 -8.84
C ILE A 55 0.01 7.27 -9.07
N ASN A 56 -1.08 7.17 -8.32
CA ASN A 56 -2.10 8.21 -8.24
C ASN A 56 -2.38 8.52 -6.77
N ASN A 57 -2.04 9.74 -6.37
CA ASN A 57 -2.18 10.24 -5.00
C ASN A 57 -3.26 11.32 -4.87
N SER A 58 -4.17 11.44 -5.86
CA SER A 58 -5.27 12.43 -5.83
C SER A 58 -6.27 12.16 -4.70
N VAL A 59 -6.34 10.92 -4.22
CA VAL A 59 -7.12 10.49 -3.06
C VAL A 59 -6.19 9.70 -2.15
N GLN A 60 -6.09 10.10 -0.89
CA GLN A 60 -5.26 9.44 0.12
C GLN A 60 -6.12 9.09 1.34
N PRO A 61 -5.94 7.90 1.94
CA PRO A 61 -6.61 7.58 3.19
C PRO A 61 -6.22 8.56 4.30
N GLY A 62 -7.15 8.87 5.19
CA GLY A 62 -6.86 9.69 6.37
C GLY A 62 -5.84 9.02 7.29
N ASN A 63 -4.95 9.81 7.91
CA ASN A 63 -3.94 9.32 8.85
C ASN A 63 -4.10 9.94 10.26
N ASN A 64 -5.34 10.06 10.76
CA ASN A 64 -5.60 10.63 12.07
C ASN A 64 -5.34 9.58 13.18
N PRO A 65 -4.35 9.79 14.09
CA PRO A 65 -4.06 8.85 15.16
C PRO A 65 -5.15 8.78 16.22
N ALA A 66 -6.11 9.70 16.27
CA ALA A 66 -7.29 9.64 17.15
C ALA A 66 -8.56 9.74 16.30
N PRO A 67 -8.92 8.70 15.53
CA PRO A 67 -10.12 8.73 14.71
C PRO A 67 -11.35 8.84 15.62
N LYS A 68 -12.31 9.66 15.22
CA LYS A 68 -13.65 9.71 15.82
C LYS A 68 -14.57 9.01 14.83
N PRO A 69 -14.92 7.73 15.06
CA PRO A 69 -15.87 7.04 14.19
C PRO A 69 -17.20 7.78 14.25
N ILE A 70 -17.70 8.19 13.10
CA ILE A 70 -19.09 8.61 12.92
C ILE A 70 -19.84 7.35 12.48
N ASP A 71 -20.27 6.56 13.47
CA ASP A 71 -21.39 5.59 13.45
C ASP A 71 -21.13 4.45 14.46
N SER A 72 -22.17 4.10 15.21
CA SER A 72 -22.33 2.89 16.03
C SER A 72 -23.68 2.28 15.74
#